data_AF-A0A8S3X3R2-F1
#
_entry.id   AF-A0A8S3X3R2-F1
#
_cell.length_a   1.000
_cell.length_b   1.000
_cell.length_c   1.000
_cell.angle_alpha   90.00
_cell.angle_beta   90.00
_cell.angle_gamma   90.00
#
_symmetry.space_group_name_H-M   'P 1'
#
loop_
_entity.id
_entity.type
_entity.pdbx_description
1 polymer ?
#
loop_
_entity_poly.entity_id
_entity_poly.type
_entity_poly.pdbx_seq_one_letter_code
_entity_poly.pdbx_strand_id
1 'polypeptide(L)'
;MDRCVNCGLATGRCNTIGKRVLLDQATLSVIREWCAPEPVNNNDYACQACWDLAQGVVLGRRSIDEPRPVGHSTVCLRCGRSLSSQRVTHQLQTNSPRELRIFNVIREWIMPQTVS
;
A
#
# COMPACT_ATOMS: atom_id res chain seq x y z
N MET A 1 -11.09 10.81 -0.64
CA MET A 1 -9.68 10.48 -0.37
C MET A 1 -9.14 9.66 -1.53
N ASP A 2 -8.15 10.13 -2.28
CA ASP A 2 -7.54 9.38 -3.40
C ASP A 2 -6.34 8.55 -2.93
N ARG A 3 -6.58 7.61 -2.02
CA ARG A 3 -5.55 6.67 -1.53
C ARG A 3 -5.96 5.24 -1.79
N CYS A 4 -4.99 4.39 -2.12
CA CYS A 4 -5.19 2.95 -2.14
C CYS A 4 -5.51 2.47 -0.72
N VAL A 5 -6.63 1.78 -0.55
CA VAL A 5 -7.05 1.25 0.76
C VAL A 5 -6.09 0.17 1.29
N ASN A 6 -5.44 -0.60 0.40
CA ASN A 6 -4.48 -1.63 0.81
C ASN A 6 -3.10 -1.05 1.18
N CYS A 7 -2.48 -0.24 0.31
CA CYS A 7 -1.08 0.19 0.50
C CYS A 7 -0.90 1.67 0.88
N GLY A 8 -2.00 2.44 1.02
CA GLY A 8 -1.96 3.85 1.42
C GLY A 8 -1.45 4.83 0.37
N LEU A 9 -1.04 4.35 -0.80
CA LEU A 9 -0.50 5.14 -1.90
C LEU A 9 -1.51 6.18 -2.39
N ALA A 10 -1.11 7.46 -2.37
CA ALA A 10 -1.89 8.54 -2.94
C ALA A 10 -1.89 8.46 -4.48
N THR A 11 -2.99 8.02 -5.08
CA THR A 11 -3.14 7.84 -6.54
C THR A 11 -3.50 9.16 -7.24
N GLY A 12 -4.16 10.09 -6.54
CA GLY A 12 -4.59 11.38 -7.12
C GLY A 12 -3.45 12.36 -7.46
N ARG A 13 -2.20 12.06 -7.10
CA ARG A 13 -1.03 12.92 -7.38
C ARG A 13 -0.13 12.37 -8.48
N CYS A 14 -0.44 11.20 -9.02
CA CYS A 14 0.42 10.51 -9.98
C CYS A 14 -0.44 9.77 -11.00
N ASN A 15 -0.61 10.37 -12.18
CA ASN A 15 -1.47 9.83 -13.25
C ASN A 15 -0.96 8.49 -13.81
N THR A 16 0.30 8.13 -13.55
CA THR A 16 0.87 6.83 -13.95
C THR A 16 0.48 5.70 -13.01
N ILE A 17 0.02 6.02 -11.79
CA ILE A 17 -0.46 5.02 -10.83
C ILE A 17 -1.97 4.89 -11.05
N GLY A 18 -2.36 3.93 -11.88
CA GLY A 18 -3.77 3.62 -12.11
C GLY A 18 -4.52 3.30 -10.81
N LYS A 19 -5.84 3.55 -10.78
CA LYS A 19 -6.73 3.21 -9.67
C LYS A 19 -7.95 2.42 -10.16
N ARG A 20 -8.45 1.51 -9.33
CA ARG A 20 -9.62 0.67 -9.59
C ARG A 20 -10.59 0.78 -8.41
N VAL A 21 -11.86 1.01 -8.71
CA VAL A 21 -12.96 0.92 -7.71
C VAL A 21 -13.17 -0.55 -7.36
N LEU A 22 -13.48 -0.85 -6.10
CA LEU A 22 -13.72 -2.21 -5.61
C LEU A 22 -15.16 -2.69 -5.85
N LEU A 23 -15.60 -2.71 -7.12
CA LEU A 23 -16.94 -3.18 -7.49
C LEU A 23 -17.06 -4.71 -7.56
N ASP A 24 -15.98 -5.39 -7.96
CA ASP A 24 -15.93 -6.85 -8.01
C ASP A 24 -15.90 -7.46 -6.60
N GLN A 25 -16.87 -8.30 -6.27
CA GLN A 25 -17.02 -8.84 -4.92
C GLN A 25 -15.89 -9.79 -4.53
N ALA A 26 -15.35 -10.56 -5.48
CA ALA A 26 -14.24 -11.48 -5.21
C ALA A 26 -12.97 -10.69 -4.82
N THR A 27 -12.63 -9.68 -5.60
CA THR A 27 -11.49 -8.79 -5.34
C THR A 27 -11.68 -7.98 -4.05
N LEU A 28 -12.88 -7.45 -3.82
CA LEU A 28 -13.22 -6.72 -2.59
C LEU A 28 -13.03 -7.62 -1.36
N SER A 29 -13.43 -8.90 -1.44
CA SER A 29 -13.30 -9.85 -0.35
C SER A 29 -11.83 -10.12 0.00
N VAL A 30 -10.98 -10.33 -1.01
CA VAL A 30 -9.53 -10.48 -0.80
C VAL A 30 -8.92 -9.23 -0.14
N ILE A 31 -9.28 -8.04 -0.63
CA ILE A 31 -8.74 -6.79 -0.08
C ILE A 31 -9.23 -6.53 1.35
N ARG A 32 -10.48 -6.88 1.66
CA ARG A 32 -11.01 -6.82 3.03
C ARG A 32 -10.21 -7.70 3.98
N GLU A 33 -9.90 -8.92 3.56
CA GLU A 33 -9.11 -9.84 4.36
C GLU A 33 -7.71 -9.30 4.65
N TRP A 34 -7.04 -8.73 3.65
CA TRP A 34 -5.72 -8.09 3.83
C TRP A 34 -5.73 -6.83 4.69
N CYS A 35 -6.86 -6.11 4.72
CA CYS A 35 -7.00 -4.86 5.46
C CYS A 35 -7.61 -5.07 6.85
N ALA A 36 -8.09 -6.28 7.16
CA ALA A 36 -8.70 -6.59 8.45
C ALA A 36 -7.78 -6.16 9.61
N PRO A 37 -8.33 -5.57 10.68
CA PRO A 37 -9.76 -5.39 10.98
C PRO A 37 -10.42 -4.15 10.33
N GLU A 38 -9.69 -3.35 9.57
CA GLU A 38 -10.20 -2.07 9.04
C GLU A 38 -11.30 -2.30 7.98
N PRO A 39 -12.40 -1.53 8.02
CA PRO A 39 -13.50 -1.68 7.07
C PRO A 39 -13.08 -1.21 5.67
N VAL A 40 -13.40 -2.03 4.67
CA VAL A 40 -13.24 -1.68 3.24
C VAL A 40 -14.61 -1.76 2.54
N ASN A 41 -14.96 -0.68 1.87
CA ASN A 41 -16.22 -0.48 1.16
C ASN A 41 -16.04 -0.63 -0.36
N ASN A 42 -17.15 -0.86 -1.06
CA ASN A 42 -17.18 -0.95 -2.53
C ASN A 42 -16.82 0.37 -3.23
N ASN A 43 -17.02 1.50 -2.55
CA ASN A 43 -16.65 2.83 -3.05
C ASN A 43 -15.18 3.19 -2.80
N ASP A 44 -14.43 2.33 -2.10
CA ASP A 44 -13.00 2.50 -1.93
C ASP A 44 -12.25 2.13 -3.21
N TYR A 45 -10.99 2.52 -3.25
CA TYR A 45 -10.12 2.30 -4.40
C TYR A 45 -8.87 1.52 -4.00
N ALA A 46 -8.43 0.65 -4.89
CA ALA A 46 -7.08 0.10 -4.88
C ALA A 46 -6.25 0.73 -6.00
N CYS A 47 -4.94 0.88 -5.79
CA CYS A 47 -4.04 1.14 -6.91
C CYS A 47 -3.99 -0.10 -7.83
N GLN A 48 -3.62 0.10 -9.10
CA GLN A 48 -3.58 -0.98 -10.09
C GLN A 48 -2.73 -2.18 -9.61
N ALA A 49 -1.59 -1.93 -8.97
CA ALA A 49 -0.74 -3.01 -8.48
C ALA A 49 -1.40 -3.83 -7.35
N CYS A 50 -2.07 -3.19 -6.39
CA CYS A 50 -2.82 -3.90 -5.35
C CYS A 50 -4.01 -4.66 -5.93
N TRP A 51 -4.65 -4.12 -6.96
CA TRP A 51 -5.72 -4.80 -7.69
C TRP A 51 -5.22 -6.07 -8.39
N ASP A 52 -4.10 -5.98 -9.12
CA ASP A 52 -3.52 -7.12 -9.84
C ASP A 52 -3.07 -8.24 -8.89
N LEU A 53 -2.57 -7.87 -7.70
CA LEU A 53 -2.26 -8.83 -6.65
C LEU A 53 -3.51 -9.58 -6.18
N ALA A 54 -4.59 -8.86 -5.90
CA ALA A 54 -5.84 -9.46 -5.44
C ALA A 54 -6.49 -10.34 -6.52
N GLN A 55 -6.44 -9.89 -7.78
CA GLN A 55 -6.83 -10.71 -8.93
C GLN A 55 -5.99 -11.98 -9.05
N GLY A 56 -4.69 -11.93 -8.73
CA GLY A 56 -3.83 -13.10 -8.64
C GLY A 56 -4.35 -14.14 -7.65
N VAL A 57 -4.87 -13.71 -6.49
CA VAL A 57 -5.51 -14.61 -5.50
C VAL A 57 -6.84 -15.15 -6.02
N VAL A 58 -7.70 -14.29 -6.57
CA VAL A 58 -9.01 -14.70 -7.13
C VAL A 58 -8.84 -15.77 -8.23
N LEU A 59 -7.80 -15.63 -9.07
CA LEU A 59 -7.47 -16.57 -10.14
C LEU A 59 -6.69 -17.81 -9.67
N GLY A 60 -6.44 -17.96 -8.37
CA GLY A 60 -5.68 -19.08 -7.80
C GLY A 60 -4.19 -19.09 -8.17
N ARG A 61 -3.65 -17.96 -8.63
CA ARG A 61 -2.22 -17.79 -9.00
C ARG A 61 -1.35 -17.40 -7.81
N ARG A 62 -1.96 -17.00 -6.70
CA ARG A 62 -1.32 -16.58 -5.44
C ARG A 62 -2.12 -17.10 -4.25
N SER A 63 -1.43 -17.35 -3.14
CA SER A 63 -2.10 -17.64 -1.87
C SER A 63 -2.57 -16.34 -1.21
N ILE A 64 -3.71 -16.41 -0.50
CA ILE A 64 -4.19 -15.29 0.32
C ILE A 64 -3.33 -15.08 1.57
N ASP A 65 -2.70 -16.16 2.06
CA ASP A 65 -1.84 -16.19 3.25
C ASP A 65 -0.43 -15.62 3.01
N GLU A 66 -0.12 -15.18 1.78
CA GLU A 66 1.13 -14.47 1.53
C GLU A 66 1.22 -13.22 2.43
N PRO A 67 2.39 -12.91 3.03
CA PRO A 67 2.57 -11.72 3.85
C PRO A 67 2.04 -10.47 3.14
N ARG A 68 1.18 -9.69 3.81
CA ARG A 68 0.35 -8.60 3.25
C ARG A 68 0.98 -7.98 2.00
N PRO A 69 0.55 -8.41 0.79
CA PRO A 69 1.25 -8.03 -0.42
C PRO A 69 0.93 -6.56 -0.72
N VAL A 70 1.95 -5.72 -0.64
CA VAL A 70 1.86 -4.30 -1.01
C VAL A 70 2.26 -4.13 -2.46
N GLY A 71 1.39 -3.52 -3.26
CA GLY A 71 1.61 -3.38 -4.71
C GLY A 71 2.80 -2.52 -5.09
N HIS A 72 3.29 -1.64 -4.20
CA HIS A 72 4.42 -0.77 -4.51
C HIS A 72 5.44 -0.71 -3.36
N SER A 73 6.70 -0.97 -3.69
CA SER A 73 7.84 -0.89 -2.75
C SER A 73 8.85 0.23 -3.10
N THR A 74 8.78 0.78 -4.32
CA THR A 74 9.77 1.72 -4.87
C THR A 74 9.20 3.09 -5.19
N VAL A 75 8.08 3.47 -4.56
CA VAL A 75 7.44 4.78 -4.72
C VAL A 75 7.13 5.40 -3.37
N CYS A 76 7.14 6.73 -3.30
CA CYS A 76 6.70 7.44 -2.11
C CYS A 76 5.18 7.34 -1.96
N LEU A 77 4.69 6.74 -0.86
CA LEU A 77 3.25 6.59 -0.60
C LEU A 77 2.48 7.93 -0.55
N ARG A 78 3.16 9.04 -0.28
CA ARG A 78 2.52 10.37 -0.17
C ARG A 78 2.41 11.11 -1.49
N CYS A 79 3.40 11.00 -2.37
CA CYS A 79 3.43 11.78 -3.62
C CYS A 79 3.44 10.93 -4.89
N GLY A 80 3.54 9.59 -4.77
CA GLY A 80 3.52 8.66 -5.90
C GLY A 80 4.78 8.71 -6.79
N ARG A 81 5.79 9.51 -6.45
CA ARG A 81 7.04 9.58 -7.20
C ARG A 81 7.89 8.35 -6.94
N SER A 82 8.57 7.87 -7.98
CA SER A 82 9.57 6.81 -7.89
C SER A 82 10.68 7.20 -6.92
N LEU A 83 11.04 6.27 -6.03
CA LEU A 83 12.21 6.34 -5.16
C LEU A 83 13.47 5.84 -5.90
N SER A 84 13.31 4.97 -6.89
CA SER A 84 14.43 4.42 -7.68
C SER A 84 15.18 5.46 -8.52
N SER A 85 14.55 6.58 -8.85
CA SER A 85 15.15 7.65 -9.67
C SER A 85 15.72 8.82 -8.85
N GLN A 86 15.54 8.83 -7.53
CA GLN A 86 15.92 9.97 -6.70
C GLN A 86 17.32 9.81 -6.12
N ARG A 87 18.23 10.71 -6.50
CA ARG A 87 19.60 10.82 -5.94
C ARG A 87 19.64 11.19 -4.45
N VAL A 88 18.50 11.48 -3.82
CA VAL A 88 18.40 12.09 -2.49
C VAL A 88 17.53 11.24 -1.53
N THR A 89 17.35 9.96 -1.80
CA THR A 89 16.68 9.05 -0.86
C THR A 89 17.71 8.42 0.07
N HIS A 90 17.44 8.45 1.38
CA HIS A 90 18.24 7.76 2.38
C HIS A 90 17.47 6.54 2.90
N GLN A 91 17.99 5.34 2.62
CA GLN A 91 17.42 4.13 3.19
C GLN A 91 17.90 3.99 4.63
N LEU A 92 16.97 4.13 5.58
CA LEU A 92 17.25 3.90 7.00
C LEU A 92 17.66 2.45 7.23
N GLN A 93 18.84 2.26 7.81
CA GLN A 93 19.36 0.95 8.18
C GLN A 93 18.98 0.64 9.63
N THR A 94 18.52 -0.59 9.87
CA THR A 94 18.15 -1.04 11.22
C THR A 94 19.35 -1.51 12.05
N ASN A 95 20.54 -1.63 11.45
CA ASN A 95 21.78 -2.03 12.12
C ASN A 95 22.52 -0.85 12.79
N SER A 96 22.13 0.40 12.51
CA SER A 96 22.67 1.60 13.18
C SER A 96 21.73 2.02 14.31
N PRO A 97 22.19 2.12 15.58
CA PRO A 97 21.33 2.53 16.70
C PRO A 97 20.70 3.91 16.49
N ARG A 98 21.38 4.82 15.79
CA ARG A 98 20.84 6.14 15.44
C ARG A 98 19.71 6.02 14.43
N GLU A 99 19.92 5.27 13.35
CA GLU A 99 18.92 5.14 12.28
C GLU A 99 17.74 4.27 12.71
N LEU A 100 17.96 3.27 13.56
CA LEU A 100 16.89 2.49 14.19
C LEU A 100 15.98 3.36 15.06
N ARG A 101 16.55 4.31 15.83
CA ARG A 101 15.74 5.29 16.57
C ARG A 101 14.92 6.17 15.63
N ILE A 102 15.52 6.65 14.53
CA ILE A 102 14.80 7.44 13.52
C ILE A 102 13.68 6.60 12.89
N PHE A 103 13.96 5.35 12.53
CA PHE A 103 12.98 4.40 12.00
C PHE A 103 11.83 4.17 12.97
N ASN A 104 12.11 3.94 14.26
CA ASN A 104 11.08 3.72 15.26
C ASN A 104 10.22 4.97 15.48
N VAL A 105 10.82 6.16 15.56
CA VAL A 105 10.06 7.43 15.64
C VAL A 105 9.19 7.60 14.41
N ILE A 106 9.73 7.40 13.21
CA ILE A 106 8.95 7.47 11.97
C ILE A 106 7.84 6.44 11.96
N ARG A 107 8.12 5.20 12.37
CA ARG A 107 7.12 4.14 12.45
C ARG A 107 6.01 4.51 13.42
N GLU A 108 6.32 5.03 14.59
CA GLU A 108 5.33 5.44 15.61
C GLU A 108 4.57 6.72 15.22
N TRP A 109 5.22 7.66 14.53
CA TRP A 109 4.63 8.97 14.17
C TRP A 109 3.91 8.96 12.82
N ILE A 110 4.31 8.06 11.92
CA ILE A 110 3.72 7.90 10.58
C ILE A 110 2.77 6.69 10.55
N MET A 111 2.92 5.70 11.44
CA MET A 111 1.86 4.73 11.75
C MET A 111 1.37 4.96 13.19
N PRO A 112 0.16 5.51 13.34
CA PRO A 112 -1.02 4.95 12.69
C PRO A 112 -1.59 5.88 11.62
N GLN A 113 -1.51 5.50 10.34
CA GLN A 113 -2.44 6.01 9.32
C GLN A 113 -3.73 5.19 9.33
N THR A 114 -4.25 4.85 10.52
CA THR A 114 -5.69 4.68 10.67
C THR A 114 -6.28 6.09 10.60
N VAL A 115 -6.74 6.44 9.41
CA VAL A 115 -7.64 7.57 9.25
C VAL A 115 -8.89 7.19 10.03
N SER A 116 -9.23 8.04 10.99
CA SER A 116 -10.45 7.98 11.80
C SER A 116 -11.72 7.85 10.96
#